data_AF-A0A6A5E614-F1
#
_entry.id   AF-A0A6A5E614-F1
#
_cell.length_a   1.000
_cell.length_b   1.000
_cell.length_c   1.000
_cell.angle_alpha   90.00
_cell.angle_beta   90.00
_cell.angle_gamma   90.00
#
_symmetry.space_group_name_H-M   'P 1'
#
loop_
_entity.id
_entity.type
_entity.pdbx_description
1 polymer ?
#
loop_
_entity_poly.entity_id
_entity_poly.type
_entity_poly.pdbx_seq_one_letter_code
_entity_poly.pdbx_strand_id
1 'polypeptide(L)'
;MDSLQLFLDQFEPSGDAESMWLKEIFSFVSEHLCPVLSGPAPSAADGLLTGGATGWFLSRAPVPAALRGAKAQQLSSWSTNQQRAWAKEAELSVPGQRALPRVNLLLIGCLRDGGGGAWRLEDASGNVSWECLSPSPLWLNRPVFLPHWNYIPHNAPGPAEAGGCVELIGSPVLLSREQGLAAVPGGAGLSGAVGVREAAGILTNRTGGQRVSVCGQVSSVCPLLVVAGTSFFCFSLTDGAHSLPVLVKDSGRLWWTQCVCVGQSVCVTALRVCVLRGWRGNNILCATDRSEIHTNYTLTDPEPPSDTPPLLMMSHNDDDHSEEEAEPEREAGQSAVRMKKSRVISYQGTVTEVVSEGAGLYVIDRKVGLCLAYQPTPRRKLRAGDSVELHHVHFLYRPCPDFPPSMLCTCLRSSLRVSAFSRAASDTPDVRCPDDGALPRLLLEKNMGVSQYLWACHLSSQLARSLVPGVLKQQCVCVLSWKLMECVWRRGRGRRDIYSEMLDEPHTCPLTQYSVDRAVHQYISVSGLRECLETECWSSVSLSSLLPPDGPGLSRSQINTALSWSCRTLTSDPQAGDSLS
;
A
#
# COMPACT_ATOMS: atom_id res chain seq x y z
N MET A 1 -6.52 4.06 40.19
CA MET A 1 -5.13 3.58 40.19
C MET A 1 -4.21 4.76 39.99
N ASP A 2 -3.04 4.77 40.63
CA ASP A 2 -2.02 5.81 40.47
C ASP A 2 -1.51 5.82 39.02
N SER A 3 -1.41 6.99 38.39
CA SER A 3 -0.97 7.14 36.99
C SER A 3 0.45 6.63 36.79
N LEU A 4 1.29 6.71 37.82
CA LEU A 4 2.63 6.14 37.81
C LEU A 4 2.60 4.60 37.82
N GLN A 5 1.66 3.99 38.54
CA GLN A 5 1.52 2.54 38.59
C GLN A 5 1.06 2.00 37.23
N LEU A 6 0.06 2.64 36.60
CA LEU A 6 -0.37 2.29 35.24
C LEU A 6 0.74 2.45 34.20
N PHE A 7 1.61 3.47 34.37
CA PHE A 7 2.78 3.66 33.53
C PHE A 7 3.78 2.51 33.70
N LEU A 8 4.09 2.11 34.93
CA LEU A 8 5.02 1.00 35.19
C LEU A 8 4.45 -0.36 34.76
N ASP A 9 3.15 -0.58 34.94
CA ASP A 9 2.46 -1.80 34.52
C ASP A 9 2.48 -1.96 32.99
N GLN A 10 2.55 -0.87 32.21
CA GLN A 10 2.69 -0.94 30.74
C GLN A 10 4.10 -1.35 30.28
N PHE A 11 5.12 -1.12 31.11
CA PHE A 11 6.52 -1.38 30.76
C PHE A 11 7.06 -2.69 31.32
N GLU A 12 6.43 -3.25 32.35
CA GLU A 12 6.87 -4.47 33.04
C GLU A 12 8.39 -4.47 33.31
N PRO A 13 8.90 -3.52 34.12
CA PRO A 13 10.34 -3.35 34.31
C PRO A 13 11.01 -4.65 34.80
N SER A 14 12.08 -5.04 34.13
CA SER A 14 12.82 -6.28 34.37
C SER A 14 13.67 -6.24 35.65
N GLY A 15 13.80 -5.07 36.29
CA GLY A 15 14.49 -4.90 37.57
C GLY A 15 14.35 -3.50 38.18
N ASP A 16 14.84 -3.35 39.41
CA ASP A 16 14.66 -2.14 40.24
C ASP A 16 15.27 -0.87 39.62
N ALA A 17 16.38 -1.00 38.91
CA ALA A 17 17.04 0.13 38.24
C ALA A 17 16.20 0.67 37.07
N GLU A 18 15.57 -0.22 36.30
CA GLU A 18 14.67 0.14 35.20
C GLU A 18 13.37 0.75 35.74
N SER A 19 12.82 0.18 36.81
CA SER A 19 11.66 0.75 37.51
C SER A 19 11.95 2.16 38.03
N MET A 20 13.12 2.39 38.65
CA MET A 20 13.53 3.69 39.17
C MET A 20 13.72 4.72 38.05
N TRP A 21 14.37 4.33 36.97
CA TRP A 21 14.56 5.19 35.80
C TRP A 21 13.24 5.56 35.11
N LEU A 22 12.31 4.60 34.94
CA LEU A 22 10.97 4.86 34.42
C LEU A 22 10.19 5.83 35.32
N LYS A 23 10.31 5.69 36.65
CA LYS A 23 9.71 6.64 37.61
C LYS A 23 10.29 8.05 37.46
N GLU A 24 11.61 8.17 37.32
CA GLU A 24 12.28 9.46 37.10
C GLU A 24 11.85 10.12 35.79
N ILE A 25 11.73 9.37 34.71
CA ILE A 25 11.21 9.87 33.42
C ILE A 25 9.77 10.32 33.56
N PHE A 26 8.90 9.50 34.16
CA PHE A 26 7.50 9.83 34.35
C PHE A 26 7.35 11.12 35.16
N SER A 27 8.14 11.28 36.23
CA SER A 27 8.17 12.50 37.05
C SER A 27 8.66 13.70 36.24
N PHE A 28 9.78 13.56 35.53
CA PHE A 28 10.35 14.63 34.71
C PHE A 28 9.36 15.13 33.66
N VAL A 29 8.74 14.20 32.92
CA VAL A 29 7.75 14.50 31.89
C VAL A 29 6.51 15.17 32.49
N SER A 30 5.98 14.61 33.57
CA SER A 30 4.78 15.13 34.23
C SER A 30 5.00 16.54 34.79
N GLU A 31 6.18 16.82 35.33
CA GLU A 31 6.48 18.07 36.01
C GLU A 31 6.98 19.17 35.05
N HIS A 32 7.70 18.81 33.99
CA HIS A 32 8.43 19.79 33.16
C HIS A 32 7.92 19.87 31.71
N LEU A 33 7.36 18.79 31.16
CA LEU A 33 6.95 18.75 29.75
C LEU A 33 5.43 18.91 29.57
N CYS A 34 4.60 18.27 30.41
CA CYS A 34 3.14 18.42 30.35
C CYS A 34 2.65 19.88 30.46
N PRO A 35 3.22 20.76 31.31
CA PRO A 35 2.78 22.16 31.41
C PRO A 35 3.07 22.99 30.14
N VAL A 36 4.15 22.67 29.42
CA VAL A 36 4.58 23.39 28.21
C VAL A 36 3.76 22.94 26.99
N LEU A 37 3.38 21.67 26.94
CA LEU A 37 2.62 21.08 25.84
C LEU A 37 1.10 21.35 25.92
N SER A 38 0.61 21.86 27.06
CA SER A 38 -0.81 22.16 27.32
C SER A 38 -1.17 23.65 27.15
N GLY A 39 -0.25 24.50 26.71
CA GLY A 39 -0.51 25.92 26.46
C GLY A 39 -1.20 26.19 25.11
N PRO A 40 -2.02 27.25 24.98
CA PRO A 40 -2.57 27.66 23.69
C PRO A 40 -1.43 28.10 22.75
N ALA A 41 -1.52 27.72 21.47
CA ALA A 41 -0.53 28.10 20.46
C ALA A 41 -0.32 29.62 20.42
N PRO A 42 0.92 30.13 20.38
CA PRO A 42 1.16 31.56 20.25
C PRO A 42 0.65 32.04 18.89
N SER A 43 -0.05 33.17 18.88
CA SER A 43 -0.55 33.81 17.66
C SER A 43 0.61 34.17 16.73
N ALA A 44 0.44 33.87 15.44
CA ALA A 44 1.38 34.24 14.39
C ALA A 44 1.72 35.74 14.47
N ALA A 45 2.99 36.05 14.74
CA ALA A 45 3.58 37.35 14.50
C ALA A 45 4.81 37.15 13.62
N ASP A 46 4.77 37.77 12.44
CA ASP A 46 5.87 37.86 11.50
C ASP A 46 7.12 38.42 12.17
N GLY A 47 8.25 37.73 12.00
CA GLY A 47 9.54 38.13 12.54
C GLY A 47 10.69 37.50 11.77
N LEU A 48 11.09 38.17 10.70
CA LEU A 48 12.28 37.92 9.89
C LEU A 48 13.54 37.82 10.78
N LEU A 49 14.24 36.68 10.80
CA LEU A 49 15.65 36.62 11.19
C LEU A 49 16.42 35.63 10.31
N THR A 50 17.09 36.22 9.33
CA THR A 50 18.23 35.69 8.58
C THR A 50 19.42 35.40 9.52
N GLY A 51 20.04 34.24 9.40
CA GLY A 51 21.35 33.95 10.00
C GLY A 51 21.64 32.46 10.10
N GLY A 52 22.49 31.93 9.22
CA GLY A 52 22.87 30.51 9.23
C GLY A 52 23.82 30.14 10.37
N ALA A 53 23.73 28.89 10.83
CA ALA A 53 24.84 28.05 11.28
C ALA A 53 24.33 26.67 11.72
N THR A 54 24.92 25.63 11.12
CA THR A 54 25.25 24.32 11.69
C THR A 54 24.98 24.10 13.18
N GLY A 55 24.25 23.03 13.52
CA GLY A 55 24.27 22.47 14.87
C GLY A 55 23.11 21.53 15.17
N TRP A 56 23.37 20.22 15.09
CA TRP A 56 22.47 19.19 15.62
C TRP A 56 22.18 19.45 17.10
N PHE A 57 20.90 19.41 17.48
CA PHE A 57 20.47 19.29 18.87
C PHE A 57 19.45 18.15 19.00
N LEU A 58 19.97 16.92 18.98
CA LEU A 58 19.49 15.91 19.92
C LEU A 58 19.79 16.45 21.31
N SER A 59 18.77 16.62 22.14
CA SER A 59 18.84 17.33 23.44
C SER A 59 20.15 17.09 24.19
N ARG A 60 20.94 18.15 24.30
CA ARG A 60 21.97 18.32 25.32
C ARG A 60 21.55 19.48 26.23
N ALA A 61 20.34 19.41 26.78
CA ALA A 61 20.04 20.11 28.03
C ALA A 61 20.49 19.21 29.21
N PRO A 62 21.04 19.79 30.29
CA PRO A 62 21.59 19.01 31.39
C PRO A 62 20.46 18.27 32.10
N VAL A 63 20.37 16.97 31.83
CA VAL A 63 19.76 16.05 32.78
C VAL A 63 20.43 16.32 34.15
N PRO A 64 19.67 16.52 35.24
CA PRO A 64 20.24 16.78 36.56
C PRO A 64 21.35 15.77 36.86
N ALA A 65 22.42 16.23 37.51
CA ALA A 65 23.64 15.46 37.77
C ALA A 65 23.41 14.08 38.45
N ALA A 66 22.20 13.82 38.97
CA ALA A 66 21.76 12.52 39.48
C ALA A 66 21.74 11.41 38.40
N LEU A 67 21.53 11.72 37.12
CA LEU A 67 21.49 10.73 36.03
C LEU A 67 22.86 10.46 35.37
N ARG A 68 23.94 11.09 35.83
CA ARG A 68 25.31 10.81 35.32
C ARG A 68 25.97 9.60 35.98
N GLY A 69 25.35 9.00 37.00
CA GLY A 69 25.91 7.89 37.77
C GLY A 69 25.45 6.49 37.33
N ALA A 70 24.38 6.37 36.56
CA ALA A 70 23.93 5.07 36.07
C ALA A 70 24.54 4.82 34.69
N LYS A 71 25.36 3.76 34.56
CA LYS A 71 25.66 3.16 33.26
C LYS A 71 24.32 2.93 32.55
N ALA A 72 24.00 3.75 31.55
CA ALA A 72 22.75 3.67 30.82
C ALA A 72 22.73 2.34 30.03
N GLN A 73 22.26 1.29 30.72
CA GLN A 73 21.89 0.02 30.13
C GLN A 73 20.59 0.23 29.37
N GLN A 74 20.75 0.23 28.04
CA GLN A 74 19.84 -0.33 27.03
C GLN A 74 18.42 0.25 26.90
N LEU A 75 17.88 0.09 25.68
CA LEU A 75 16.45 0.05 25.41
C LEU A 75 15.78 -0.79 26.51
N SER A 76 14.81 -0.22 27.21
CA SER A 76 14.02 -0.88 28.25
C SER A 76 13.02 -1.91 27.69
N SER A 77 13.46 -2.74 26.75
CA SER A 77 12.77 -3.98 26.39
C SER A 77 13.70 -5.04 25.79
N TRP A 78 14.82 -4.67 25.15
CA TRP A 78 15.68 -5.61 24.42
C TRP A 78 17.15 -5.56 24.84
N SER A 79 17.63 -6.69 25.36
CA SER A 79 19.06 -6.98 25.59
C SER A 79 19.85 -7.00 24.26
N THR A 80 21.18 -6.78 24.33
CA THR A 80 22.08 -6.94 23.15
C THR A 80 21.90 -8.30 22.47
N ASN A 81 21.57 -9.35 23.22
CA ASN A 81 21.34 -10.69 22.68
C ASN A 81 19.99 -10.78 21.95
N GLN A 82 18.91 -10.21 22.51
CA GLN A 82 17.61 -10.13 21.84
C GLN A 82 17.71 -9.32 20.53
N GLN A 83 18.42 -8.18 20.54
CA GLN A 83 18.66 -7.41 19.31
C GLN A 83 19.43 -8.21 18.27
N ARG A 84 20.48 -8.93 18.67
CA ARG A 84 21.27 -9.74 17.74
C ARG A 84 20.46 -10.91 17.20
N ALA A 85 19.62 -11.53 18.02
CA ALA A 85 18.71 -12.58 17.60
C ALA A 85 17.69 -12.02 16.59
N TRP A 86 17.08 -10.89 16.89
CA TRP A 86 16.14 -10.21 15.98
C TRP A 86 16.78 -9.78 14.67
N ALA A 87 17.99 -9.22 14.70
CA ALA A 87 18.70 -8.82 13.49
C ALA A 87 19.02 -10.04 12.62
N LYS A 88 19.47 -11.14 13.22
CA LYS A 88 19.68 -12.41 12.51
C LYS A 88 18.40 -12.95 11.90
N GLU A 89 17.29 -12.92 12.65
CA GLU A 89 15.98 -13.36 12.15
C GLU A 89 15.51 -12.49 10.98
N ALA A 90 15.71 -11.18 11.05
CA ALA A 90 15.40 -10.25 9.98
C ALA A 90 16.20 -10.55 8.71
N GLU A 91 17.51 -10.75 8.82
CA GLU A 91 18.41 -11.07 7.70
C GLU A 91 18.11 -12.46 7.09
N LEU A 92 17.62 -13.41 7.90
CA LEU A 92 17.18 -14.72 7.41
C LEU A 92 15.81 -14.64 6.71
N SER A 93 14.93 -13.73 7.13
CA SER A 93 13.58 -13.60 6.57
C SER A 93 13.58 -13.04 5.15
N VAL A 94 14.49 -12.12 4.82
CA VAL A 94 14.64 -11.52 3.50
C VAL A 94 16.09 -11.69 3.02
N PRO A 95 16.37 -12.71 2.19
CA PRO A 95 17.73 -13.01 1.74
C PRO A 95 18.41 -11.81 1.07
N GLY A 96 19.65 -11.53 1.49
CA GLY A 96 20.47 -10.47 0.89
C GLY A 96 20.20 -9.06 1.39
N GLN A 97 19.25 -8.86 2.31
CA GLN A 97 19.00 -7.57 2.97
C GLN A 97 19.60 -7.54 4.38
N ARG A 98 20.05 -6.37 4.83
CA ARG A 98 20.51 -6.16 6.22
C ARG A 98 19.35 -5.83 7.15
N ALA A 99 19.49 -6.14 8.43
CA ALA A 99 18.54 -5.67 9.43
C ALA A 99 18.59 -4.14 9.57
N LEU A 100 17.47 -3.52 9.94
CA LEU A 100 17.43 -2.08 10.23
C LEU A 100 18.42 -1.69 11.34
N PRO A 101 19.11 -0.55 11.19
CA PRO A 101 20.09 -0.11 12.18
C PRO A 101 19.41 0.21 13.51
N ARG A 102 20.05 -0.19 14.60
CA ARG A 102 19.62 0.17 15.95
C ARG A 102 19.85 1.66 16.20
N VAL A 103 18.79 2.37 16.58
CA VAL A 103 18.87 3.75 17.04
C VAL A 103 18.65 3.78 18.55
N ASN A 104 19.61 4.34 19.30
CA ASN A 104 19.55 4.42 20.78
C ASN A 104 19.02 5.79 21.20
N LEU A 105 17.78 6.11 20.83
CA LEU A 105 17.14 7.39 21.16
C LEU A 105 15.79 7.15 21.82
N LEU A 106 15.45 8.03 22.77
CA LEU A 106 14.09 8.13 23.28
C LEU A 106 13.32 9.10 22.41
N LEU A 107 12.13 8.69 22.00
CA LEU A 107 11.28 9.50 21.15
C LEU A 107 10.04 9.92 21.95
N ILE A 108 9.99 11.21 22.28
CA ILE A 108 8.93 11.85 23.07
C ILE A 108 8.47 13.08 22.30
N GLY A 109 7.17 13.27 22.18
CA GLY A 109 6.60 14.44 21.52
C GLY A 109 5.08 14.44 21.58
N CYS A 110 4.46 15.38 20.88
CA CYS A 110 3.01 15.43 20.71
C CYS A 110 2.65 14.95 19.31
N LEU A 111 1.66 14.06 19.22
CA LEU A 111 1.09 13.67 17.93
C LEU A 111 0.14 14.74 17.44
N ARG A 112 0.39 15.26 16.23
CA ARG A 112 -0.42 16.30 15.59
C ARG A 112 -0.87 15.87 14.20
N ASP A 113 -1.92 16.53 13.72
CA ASP A 113 -2.32 16.45 12.31
C ASP A 113 -1.21 17.06 11.44
N GLY A 114 -0.71 16.25 10.50
CA GLY A 114 0.34 16.62 9.56
C GLY A 114 -0.17 17.29 8.29
N GLY A 115 -1.48 17.48 8.17
CA GLY A 115 -2.13 17.93 6.94
C GLY A 115 -2.25 16.81 5.91
N GLY A 116 -3.26 16.93 5.03
CA GLY A 116 -3.51 15.94 3.98
C GLY A 116 -3.71 14.53 4.52
N GLY A 117 -4.23 14.40 5.75
CA GLY A 117 -4.49 13.16 6.49
C GLY A 117 -3.26 12.45 7.06
N ALA A 118 -2.07 13.03 6.95
CA ALA A 118 -0.85 12.51 7.58
C ALA A 118 -0.84 12.85 9.07
N TRP A 119 -0.09 12.10 9.85
CA TRP A 119 0.19 12.46 11.23
C TRP A 119 1.66 12.84 11.35
N ARG A 120 1.98 13.71 12.31
CA ARG A 120 3.36 14.11 12.62
C ARG A 120 3.60 13.99 14.11
N LEU A 121 4.79 13.57 14.48
CA LEU A 121 5.29 13.74 15.83
C LEU A 121 6.04 15.06 15.88
N GLU A 122 5.64 15.94 16.79
CA GLU A 122 6.20 17.28 16.94
C GLU A 122 6.75 17.49 18.35
N ASP A 123 7.91 18.13 18.44
CA ASP A 123 8.49 18.66 19.67
C ASP A 123 8.96 20.12 19.47
N ALA A 124 9.64 20.69 20.47
CA ALA A 124 10.14 22.06 20.38
C ALA A 124 11.28 22.25 19.34
N SER A 125 11.87 21.17 18.83
CA SER A 125 13.00 21.16 17.90
C SER A 125 12.59 20.92 16.45
N GLY A 126 11.41 20.32 16.22
CA GLY A 126 10.89 20.10 14.88
C GLY A 126 9.75 19.09 14.83
N ASN A 127 9.52 18.56 13.64
CA ASN A 127 8.54 17.50 13.41
C ASN A 127 9.11 16.40 12.51
N VAL A 128 8.60 15.19 12.68
CA VAL A 128 8.93 14.03 11.85
C VAL A 128 7.64 13.33 11.41
N SER A 129 7.65 12.86 10.16
CA SER A 129 6.57 12.02 9.63
C SER A 129 6.61 10.64 10.29
N TRP A 130 5.46 10.02 10.48
CA TRP A 130 5.40 8.70 11.07
C TRP A 130 4.28 7.83 10.50
N GLU A 131 4.47 6.53 10.61
CA GLU A 131 3.58 5.47 10.13
C GLU A 131 3.31 4.50 11.28
N CYS A 132 2.05 4.07 11.44
CA CYS A 132 1.62 3.23 12.56
C CYS A 132 0.87 2.01 12.08
N LEU A 133 1.11 0.86 12.71
CA LEU A 133 0.33 -0.34 12.43
C LEU A 133 -1.13 -0.20 12.90
N SER A 134 -1.36 0.41 14.07
CA SER A 134 -2.70 0.51 14.69
C SER A 134 -2.93 1.87 15.37
N PRO A 135 -3.10 2.96 14.59
CA PRO A 135 -3.28 4.28 15.14
C PRO A 135 -4.63 4.42 15.86
N SER A 136 -4.63 5.10 17.01
CA SER A 136 -5.85 5.40 17.77
C SER A 136 -6.13 6.90 17.82
N PRO A 137 -7.38 7.33 17.56
CA PRO A 137 -7.83 8.71 17.77
C PRO A 137 -7.44 9.30 19.14
N LEU A 138 -7.34 8.46 20.16
CA LEU A 138 -7.06 8.85 21.55
C LEU A 138 -5.67 9.46 21.76
N TRP A 139 -4.74 9.24 20.82
CA TRP A 139 -3.36 9.73 20.96
C TRP A 139 -3.17 11.13 20.38
N LEU A 140 -4.09 11.62 19.56
CA LEU A 140 -3.96 12.90 18.89
C LEU A 140 -3.99 14.06 19.89
N ASN A 141 -3.11 15.04 19.69
CA ASN A 141 -2.93 16.21 20.54
C ASN A 141 -2.54 15.88 21.99
N ARG A 142 -1.92 14.71 22.22
CA ARG A 142 -1.42 14.31 23.54
C ARG A 142 0.10 14.06 23.51
N PRO A 143 0.80 14.36 24.62
CA PRO A 143 2.19 13.96 24.78
C PRO A 143 2.29 12.44 24.88
N VAL A 144 3.14 11.88 24.04
CA VAL A 144 3.37 10.43 23.95
C VAL A 144 4.86 10.12 24.06
N PHE A 145 5.14 8.99 24.70
CA PHE A 145 6.42 8.31 24.62
C PHE A 145 6.28 7.11 23.67
N LEU A 146 7.22 6.97 22.75
CA LEU A 146 7.24 5.91 21.75
C LEU A 146 8.36 4.91 22.09
N PRO A 147 8.06 3.81 22.78
CA PRO A 147 9.08 2.85 23.19
C PRO A 147 9.54 1.90 22.08
N HIS A 148 8.69 1.66 21.08
CA HIS A 148 8.91 0.65 20.04
C HIS A 148 8.80 1.27 18.64
N TRP A 149 9.92 1.71 18.09
CA TRP A 149 9.95 2.41 16.80
C TRP A 149 11.20 2.07 15.99
N ASN A 150 11.09 2.23 14.66
CA ASN A 150 12.21 2.20 13.73
C ASN A 150 12.32 3.56 13.02
N TYR A 151 13.55 3.98 12.70
CA TYR A 151 13.78 5.09 11.78
C TYR A 151 14.05 4.56 10.38
N ILE A 152 13.31 5.04 9.40
CA ILE A 152 13.58 4.80 7.99
C ILE A 152 14.19 6.07 7.39
N PRO A 153 15.49 6.04 7.03
CA PRO A 153 16.13 7.21 6.43
C PRO A 153 15.53 7.50 5.06
N HIS A 154 15.51 8.78 4.69
CA HIS A 154 15.13 9.18 3.35
C HIS A 154 16.29 8.87 2.38
N ASN A 155 16.04 7.99 1.42
CA ASN A 155 17.06 7.53 0.47
C ASN A 155 16.98 8.21 -0.92
N ALA A 156 16.09 9.19 -1.14
CA ALA A 156 15.93 9.80 -2.46
C ALA A 156 16.74 11.10 -2.64
N PRO A 157 17.41 11.31 -3.78
CA PRO A 157 17.92 12.61 -4.19
C PRO A 157 16.74 13.46 -4.72
N GLY A 158 16.01 14.10 -3.82
CA GLY A 158 14.90 15.02 -4.10
C GLY A 158 15.05 16.35 -3.34
N PRO A 159 14.18 17.35 -3.59
CA PRO A 159 14.22 18.61 -2.85
C PRO A 159 14.15 18.35 -1.33
N ALA A 160 14.89 19.16 -0.57
CA ALA A 160 15.26 18.97 0.84
C ALA A 160 14.11 18.88 1.88
N GLU A 161 12.86 18.72 1.45
CA GLU A 161 11.66 18.76 2.29
C GLU A 161 11.12 17.37 2.69
N ALA A 162 11.59 16.28 2.08
CA ALA A 162 11.20 14.93 2.47
C ALA A 162 12.18 14.36 3.51
N GLY A 163 11.91 14.60 4.80
CA GLY A 163 12.63 13.96 5.89
C GLY A 163 12.43 12.44 5.93
N GLY A 164 13.25 11.72 6.70
CA GLY A 164 12.99 10.31 7.01
C GLY A 164 11.67 10.12 7.76
N CYS A 165 11.21 8.87 7.89
CA CYS A 165 9.97 8.55 8.60
C CYS A 165 10.20 7.61 9.78
N VAL A 166 9.36 7.73 10.80
CA VAL A 166 9.35 6.85 11.96
C VAL A 166 8.26 5.80 11.78
N GLU A 167 8.61 4.54 11.93
CA GLU A 167 7.66 3.43 11.94
C GLU A 167 7.40 2.99 13.37
N LEU A 168 6.15 3.06 13.81
CA LEU A 168 5.76 2.68 15.14
C LEU A 168 5.29 1.22 15.18
N ILE A 169 6.08 0.38 15.84
CA ILE A 169 5.87 -1.08 15.90
C ILE A 169 4.96 -1.47 17.06
N GLY A 170 4.91 -0.66 18.14
CA GLY A 170 4.10 -0.91 19.32
C GLY A 170 3.30 0.32 19.75
N SER A 171 2.34 0.16 20.66
CA SER A 171 1.49 1.27 21.10
C SER A 171 2.29 2.39 21.80
N PRO A 172 1.98 3.66 21.54
CA PRO A 172 2.49 4.79 22.33
C PRO A 172 2.05 4.69 23.79
N VAL A 173 2.88 5.23 24.68
CA VAL A 173 2.52 5.47 26.08
C VAL A 173 2.12 6.93 26.26
N LEU A 174 0.88 7.16 26.71
CA LEU A 174 0.37 8.51 26.99
C LEU A 174 1.00 9.05 28.27
N LEU A 175 1.54 10.27 28.17
CA LEU A 175 2.28 10.90 29.26
C LEU A 175 1.44 11.91 30.07
N SER A 176 0.18 12.15 29.69
CA SER A 176 -0.70 13.10 30.38
C SER A 176 -1.24 12.56 31.70
N ARG A 177 -1.24 13.43 32.73
CA ARG A 177 -1.80 13.19 34.07
C ARG A 177 -3.31 13.50 34.19
N GLU A 178 -4.10 13.23 33.16
CA GLU A 178 -5.55 13.36 33.32
C GLU A 178 -6.10 12.15 34.08
N GLN A 179 -6.14 12.36 35.40
CA GLN A 179 -7.21 12.03 36.33
C GLN A 179 -8.42 11.37 35.68
N GLY A 180 -8.89 10.27 36.28
CA GLY A 180 -10.08 9.52 35.87
C GLY A 180 -11.43 10.27 35.99
N LEU A 181 -11.48 11.56 35.68
CA LEU A 181 -12.68 12.41 35.67
C LEU A 181 -12.62 13.54 34.63
N ALA A 182 -11.84 13.43 33.56
CA ALA A 182 -12.29 14.02 32.30
C ALA A 182 -13.34 13.04 31.74
N ALA A 183 -14.61 13.28 32.05
CA ALA A 183 -15.71 12.70 31.31
C ALA A 183 -15.32 12.72 29.84
N VAL A 184 -15.42 11.58 29.15
CA VAL A 184 -15.40 11.54 27.68
C VAL A 184 -16.19 12.78 27.23
N PRO A 185 -15.57 13.77 26.56
CA PRO A 185 -16.35 14.82 25.95
C PRO A 185 -17.05 14.14 24.77
N GLY A 186 -18.18 13.50 25.04
CA GLY A 186 -18.77 12.52 24.12
C GLY A 186 -19.74 11.52 24.76
N GLY A 187 -19.80 11.38 26.09
CA GLY A 187 -20.83 10.54 26.74
C GLY A 187 -22.27 10.96 26.40
N ALA A 188 -22.50 12.24 26.15
CA ALA A 188 -23.79 12.76 25.69
C ALA A 188 -24.02 12.64 24.17
N GLY A 189 -22.97 12.41 23.37
CA GLY A 189 -23.05 12.38 21.89
C GLY A 189 -23.38 11.01 21.29
N LEU A 190 -23.20 9.94 22.07
CA LEU A 190 -23.60 8.57 21.73
C LEU A 190 -25.07 8.29 22.06
N SER A 191 -25.66 9.08 22.97
CA SER A 191 -27.08 9.01 23.33
C SER A 191 -27.93 9.51 22.15
N GLY A 192 -28.32 8.60 21.26
CA GLY A 192 -29.06 8.89 20.03
C GLY A 192 -28.33 8.51 18.74
N ALA A 193 -27.24 7.74 18.82
CA ALA A 193 -26.67 7.12 17.65
C ALA A 193 -27.58 6.01 17.11
N VAL A 194 -27.77 6.00 15.80
CA VAL A 194 -28.65 5.06 15.09
C VAL A 194 -27.84 3.99 14.37
N GLY A 195 -28.47 2.85 14.11
CA GLY A 195 -27.88 1.79 13.31
C GLY A 195 -27.80 2.15 11.82
N VAL A 196 -27.06 1.34 11.05
CA VAL A 196 -26.90 1.53 9.60
C VAL A 196 -28.25 1.49 8.87
N ARG A 197 -29.12 0.52 9.17
CA ARG A 197 -30.49 0.48 8.60
C ARG A 197 -31.28 1.78 8.80
N GLU A 198 -31.30 2.31 10.02
CA GLU A 198 -32.06 3.51 10.37
C GLU A 198 -31.48 4.75 9.68
N ALA A 199 -30.16 4.88 9.66
CA ALA A 199 -29.47 5.94 8.94
C ALA A 199 -29.72 5.89 7.43
N ALA A 200 -29.94 4.70 6.85
CA ALA A 200 -30.30 4.54 5.44
C ALA A 200 -31.67 5.17 5.15
N GLY A 201 -32.64 5.00 6.05
CA GLY A 201 -33.94 5.67 5.97
C GLY A 201 -33.83 7.20 6.11
N ILE A 202 -32.87 7.70 6.89
CA ILE A 202 -32.62 9.15 7.00
C ILE A 202 -31.99 9.70 5.71
N LEU A 203 -31.10 8.95 5.04
CA LEU A 203 -30.57 9.34 3.74
C LEU A 203 -31.65 9.48 2.66
N THR A 204 -32.71 8.67 2.71
CA THR A 204 -33.84 8.79 1.79
C THR A 204 -34.74 9.97 2.14
N ASN A 205 -34.96 10.24 3.44
CA ASN A 205 -35.88 11.27 3.93
C ASN A 205 -35.12 12.50 4.44
N ARG A 206 -34.60 13.30 3.51
CA ARG A 206 -33.79 14.49 3.82
C ARG A 206 -34.57 15.52 4.63
N THR A 207 -34.12 15.77 5.84
CA THR A 207 -34.48 16.94 6.66
C THR A 207 -33.34 17.96 6.63
N GLY A 208 -33.65 19.22 6.36
CA GLY A 208 -32.64 20.28 6.28
C GLY A 208 -31.94 20.49 7.62
N GLY A 209 -30.61 20.44 7.63
CA GLY A 209 -29.81 20.81 8.80
C GLY A 209 -29.67 19.75 9.89
N GLN A 210 -30.41 18.63 9.81
CA GLN A 210 -30.31 17.53 10.77
C GLN A 210 -28.90 16.93 10.77
N ARG A 211 -28.43 16.60 11.98
CA ARG A 211 -27.19 15.87 12.22
C ARG A 211 -27.54 14.49 12.74
N VAL A 212 -26.78 13.50 12.31
CA VAL A 212 -27.00 12.09 12.64
C VAL A 212 -25.71 11.51 13.21
N SER A 213 -25.84 10.71 14.25
CA SER A 213 -24.76 9.87 14.75
C SER A 213 -25.05 8.44 14.28
N VAL A 214 -24.10 7.77 13.66
CA VAL A 214 -24.30 6.44 13.06
C VAL A 214 -23.26 5.48 13.60
N CYS A 215 -23.70 4.32 14.07
CA CYS A 215 -22.82 3.23 14.45
C CYS A 215 -22.96 2.05 13.47
N GLY A 216 -21.85 1.38 13.16
CA GLY A 216 -21.81 0.23 12.27
C GLY A 216 -20.40 -0.32 12.09
N GLN A 217 -20.29 -1.44 11.37
CA GLN A 217 -19.00 -2.04 11.04
C GLN A 217 -18.46 -1.45 9.73
N VAL A 218 -17.18 -1.13 9.66
CA VAL A 218 -16.55 -0.63 8.44
C VAL A 218 -16.42 -1.77 7.42
N SER A 219 -17.06 -1.62 6.26
CA SER A 219 -17.01 -2.62 5.18
C SER A 219 -15.98 -2.30 4.10
N SER A 220 -15.74 -1.01 3.81
CA SER A 220 -14.73 -0.59 2.82
C SER A 220 -14.12 0.75 3.22
N VAL A 221 -12.86 0.97 2.84
CA VAL A 221 -12.12 2.22 3.05
C VAL A 221 -11.40 2.56 1.75
N CYS A 222 -11.75 3.68 1.14
CA CYS A 222 -11.16 4.15 -0.11
C CYS A 222 -9.87 4.95 0.17
N PRO A 223 -8.91 4.99 -0.77
CA PRO A 223 -7.70 5.79 -0.60
C PRO A 223 -8.03 7.28 -0.56
N LEU A 224 -7.17 8.05 0.11
CA LEU A 224 -7.26 9.52 0.11
C LEU A 224 -6.97 10.07 -1.29
N LEU A 225 -7.95 10.78 -1.85
CA LEU A 225 -7.87 11.41 -3.16
C LEU A 225 -7.66 12.92 -3.03
N VAL A 226 -6.93 13.49 -3.99
CA VAL A 226 -6.85 14.93 -4.21
C VAL A 226 -7.38 15.23 -5.61
N VAL A 227 -8.55 15.86 -5.69
CA VAL A 227 -9.21 16.19 -6.97
C VAL A 227 -9.50 17.68 -7.00
N ALA A 228 -8.95 18.37 -8.01
CA ALA A 228 -9.10 19.82 -8.17
C ALA A 228 -8.78 20.62 -6.89
N GLY A 229 -7.71 20.22 -6.18
CA GLY A 229 -7.27 20.84 -4.93
C GLY A 229 -8.08 20.44 -3.68
N THR A 230 -9.15 19.66 -3.82
CA THR A 230 -9.93 19.15 -2.68
C THR A 230 -9.46 17.76 -2.29
N SER A 231 -9.07 17.58 -1.03
CA SER A 231 -8.70 16.28 -0.47
C SER A 231 -9.90 15.63 0.20
N PHE A 232 -10.15 14.35 -0.09
CA PHE A 232 -11.23 13.59 0.53
C PHE A 232 -11.01 12.08 0.42
N PHE A 233 -11.67 11.33 1.30
CA PHE A 233 -11.80 9.88 1.16
C PHE A 233 -13.21 9.45 1.57
N CYS A 234 -13.57 8.23 1.20
CA CYS A 234 -14.84 7.62 1.56
C CYS A 234 -14.59 6.30 2.32
N PHE A 235 -15.48 5.97 3.23
CA PHE A 235 -15.58 4.62 3.79
C PHE A 235 -17.05 4.23 3.90
N SER A 236 -17.34 2.95 4.00
CA SER A 236 -18.72 2.45 4.10
C SER A 236 -18.95 1.76 5.43
N LEU A 237 -20.09 2.03 6.06
CA LEU A 237 -20.57 1.33 7.25
C LEU A 237 -21.61 0.29 6.85
N THR A 238 -21.58 -0.88 7.47
CA THR A 238 -22.51 -1.98 7.25
C THR A 238 -23.06 -2.53 8.56
N ASP A 239 -24.28 -3.04 8.52
CA ASP A 239 -24.87 -3.93 9.54
C ASP A 239 -25.04 -5.38 9.01
N GLY A 240 -24.42 -5.68 7.87
CA GLY A 240 -24.53 -6.96 7.15
C GLY A 240 -25.63 -6.97 6.08
N ALA A 241 -26.74 -6.25 6.29
CA ALA A 241 -27.85 -6.19 5.33
C ALA A 241 -27.87 -4.88 4.53
N HIS A 242 -27.48 -3.77 5.15
CA HIS A 242 -27.45 -2.44 4.57
C HIS A 242 -26.03 -1.89 4.60
N SER A 243 -25.69 -1.07 3.60
CA SER A 243 -24.41 -0.37 3.52
C SER A 243 -24.63 1.11 3.29
N LEU A 244 -23.86 1.95 3.98
CA LEU A 244 -23.94 3.40 3.88
C LEU A 244 -22.57 4.03 3.69
N PRO A 245 -22.41 4.88 2.66
CA PRO A 245 -21.16 5.60 2.47
C PRO A 245 -21.08 6.85 3.35
N VAL A 246 -19.88 7.08 3.86
CA VAL A 246 -19.48 8.27 4.61
C VAL A 246 -18.36 8.96 3.84
N LEU A 247 -18.58 10.23 3.48
CA LEU A 247 -17.61 11.12 2.84
C LEU A 247 -16.90 11.96 3.90
N VAL A 248 -15.57 11.92 3.89
CA VAL A 248 -14.73 12.76 4.74
C VAL A 248 -13.94 13.70 3.85
N LYS A 249 -14.29 14.99 3.89
CA LYS A 249 -13.64 16.06 3.12
C LYS A 249 -13.13 17.22 3.98
N ASP A 250 -13.51 17.24 5.26
CA ASP A 250 -13.04 18.24 6.21
C ASP A 250 -11.57 17.99 6.50
N SER A 251 -10.72 19.01 6.31
CA SER A 251 -9.27 18.87 6.46
C SER A 251 -8.87 18.39 7.85
N GLY A 252 -9.55 18.85 8.90
CA GLY A 252 -9.31 18.45 10.29
C GLY A 252 -9.80 17.04 10.65
N ARG A 253 -10.42 16.33 9.68
CA ARG A 253 -10.88 14.94 9.83
C ARG A 253 -10.23 13.98 8.82
N LEU A 254 -9.39 14.45 7.90
CA LEU A 254 -8.73 13.58 6.91
C LEU A 254 -7.80 12.55 7.56
N TRP A 255 -7.28 12.83 8.75
CA TRP A 255 -6.44 11.90 9.52
C TRP A 255 -7.18 10.61 9.92
N TRP A 256 -8.52 10.59 9.88
CA TRP A 256 -9.35 9.40 10.09
C TRP A 256 -8.96 8.25 9.15
N THR A 257 -8.44 8.55 7.96
CA THR A 257 -7.96 7.55 7.00
C THR A 257 -6.91 6.59 7.59
N GLN A 258 -6.21 7.00 8.65
CA GLN A 258 -5.23 6.18 9.34
C GLN A 258 -5.88 5.23 10.35
N CYS A 259 -6.97 5.64 11.00
CA CYS A 259 -7.60 4.91 12.10
C CYS A 259 -8.78 4.03 11.69
N VAL A 260 -9.38 4.27 10.52
CA VAL A 260 -10.53 3.52 10.03
C VAL A 260 -10.06 2.26 9.31
N CYS A 261 -10.39 1.10 9.87
CA CYS A 261 -10.00 -0.19 9.30
C CYS A 261 -11.22 -1.03 8.93
N VAL A 262 -11.12 -1.81 7.84
CA VAL A 262 -12.18 -2.77 7.46
C VAL A 262 -12.36 -3.80 8.58
N GLY A 263 -13.62 -4.14 8.87
CA GLY A 263 -14.01 -5.05 9.94
C GLY A 263 -14.16 -4.39 11.31
N GLN A 264 -13.75 -3.13 11.47
CA GLN A 264 -13.84 -2.42 12.75
C GLN A 264 -15.23 -1.84 12.99
N SER A 265 -15.77 -2.02 14.21
CA SER A 265 -16.98 -1.32 14.64
C SER A 265 -16.65 0.10 15.09
N VAL A 266 -17.34 1.08 14.50
CA VAL A 266 -17.14 2.50 14.77
C VAL A 266 -18.47 3.19 15.00
N CYS A 267 -18.43 4.31 15.73
CA CYS A 267 -19.54 5.23 15.80
C CYS A 267 -19.10 6.65 15.44
N VAL A 268 -19.76 7.24 14.44
CA VAL A 268 -19.40 8.52 13.85
C VAL A 268 -20.51 9.53 14.16
N THR A 269 -20.16 10.63 14.82
CA THR A 269 -21.14 11.61 15.30
C THR A 269 -21.27 12.80 14.36
N ALA A 270 -22.38 13.53 14.50
CA ALA A 270 -22.64 14.81 13.85
C ALA A 270 -22.49 14.81 12.31
N LEU A 271 -22.77 13.69 11.66
CA LEU A 271 -22.80 13.57 10.19
C LEU A 271 -23.96 14.37 9.62
N ARG A 272 -23.76 14.93 8.42
CA ARG A 272 -24.82 15.64 7.67
C ARG A 272 -25.16 14.91 6.38
N VAL A 273 -26.44 14.82 6.06
CA VAL A 273 -26.88 14.36 4.73
C VAL A 273 -26.54 15.43 3.69
N CYS A 274 -25.77 15.03 2.67
CA CYS A 274 -25.32 15.89 1.57
C CYS A 274 -25.64 15.25 0.23
N VAL A 275 -25.63 16.06 -0.83
CA VAL A 275 -25.76 15.58 -2.21
C VAL A 275 -24.37 15.52 -2.86
N LEU A 276 -23.98 14.35 -3.34
CA LEU A 276 -22.75 14.13 -4.09
C LEU A 276 -23.04 14.16 -5.59
N ARG A 277 -22.72 15.28 -6.23
CA ARG A 277 -22.96 15.47 -7.67
C ARG A 277 -22.14 14.49 -8.50
N GLY A 278 -22.79 13.83 -9.45
CA GLY A 278 -22.16 12.89 -10.37
C GLY A 278 -22.19 11.44 -9.91
N TRP A 279 -22.63 11.16 -8.68
CA TRP A 279 -22.85 9.79 -8.21
C TRP A 279 -24.34 9.45 -8.23
N ARG A 280 -24.70 8.25 -8.74
CA ARG A 280 -26.10 7.82 -8.90
C ARG A 280 -26.87 7.71 -7.59
N GLY A 281 -26.18 7.35 -6.50
CA GLY A 281 -26.80 7.27 -5.17
C GLY A 281 -27.25 8.63 -4.61
N ASN A 282 -26.75 9.73 -5.18
CA ASN A 282 -27.04 11.14 -4.85
C ASN A 282 -26.81 11.56 -3.40
N ASN A 283 -27.39 10.90 -2.39
CA ASN A 283 -27.31 11.28 -0.98
C ASN A 283 -26.21 10.50 -0.26
N ILE A 284 -25.35 11.23 0.45
CA ILE A 284 -24.22 10.67 1.20
C ILE A 284 -24.14 11.32 2.59
N LEU A 285 -23.67 10.57 3.59
CA LEU A 285 -23.35 11.13 4.89
C LEU A 285 -21.98 11.82 4.81
N CYS A 286 -21.91 13.09 5.19
CA CYS A 286 -20.67 13.85 5.20
C CYS A 286 -20.22 14.14 6.63
N ALA A 287 -18.94 13.88 6.91
CA ALA A 287 -18.28 14.38 8.10
C ALA A 287 -18.14 15.90 8.05
N THR A 288 -18.21 16.52 9.23
CA THR A 288 -18.09 17.97 9.44
C THR A 288 -16.98 18.28 10.44
N ASP A 289 -16.67 19.57 10.59
CA ASP A 289 -15.82 20.11 11.64
C ASP A 289 -16.18 19.63 13.05
N ARG A 290 -17.47 19.36 13.30
CA ARG A 290 -18.00 18.88 14.59
C ARG A 290 -18.15 17.35 14.67
N SER A 291 -17.77 16.62 13.64
CA SER A 291 -17.88 15.16 13.63
C SER A 291 -16.73 14.51 14.40
N GLU A 292 -17.02 13.48 15.17
CA GLU A 292 -16.04 12.69 15.90
C GLU A 292 -16.19 11.21 15.54
N ILE A 293 -15.09 10.48 15.56
CA ILE A 293 -15.07 9.04 15.32
C ILE A 293 -14.64 8.31 16.59
N HIS A 294 -15.47 7.37 17.01
CA HIS A 294 -15.24 6.54 18.17
C HIS A 294 -14.95 5.12 17.68
N THR A 295 -13.81 4.60 18.10
CA THR A 295 -13.36 3.23 17.83
C THR A 295 -13.60 2.40 19.10
N ASN A 296 -13.92 1.11 18.94
CA ASN A 296 -14.28 0.20 20.05
C ASN A 296 -15.66 0.48 20.67
N TYR A 297 -16.65 0.80 19.83
CA TYR A 297 -18.04 0.83 20.24
C TYR A 297 -18.62 -0.59 20.21
N THR A 298 -18.98 -1.12 21.37
CA THR A 298 -19.87 -2.28 21.49
C THR A 298 -21.29 -1.76 21.62
N LEU A 299 -22.17 -2.10 20.67
CA LEU A 299 -23.60 -1.97 20.89
C LEU A 299 -23.94 -2.95 22.02
N THR A 300 -24.19 -2.45 23.23
CA THR A 300 -24.98 -3.18 24.22
C THR A 300 -26.40 -3.24 23.69
N ASP A 301 -26.70 -4.25 22.86
CA ASP A 301 -28.07 -4.73 22.75
C ASP A 301 -28.35 -5.70 23.92
N PRO A 302 -29.56 -5.68 24.50
CA PRO A 302 -29.96 -6.63 25.52
C PRO A 302 -29.93 -8.05 24.95
N GLU A 303 -29.37 -8.99 25.71
CA GLU A 303 -29.30 -10.41 25.37
C GLU A 303 -30.66 -10.92 24.82
N PRO A 304 -30.71 -11.58 23.65
CA PRO A 304 -31.78 -12.52 23.38
C PRO A 304 -31.58 -13.73 24.32
N PRO A 305 -32.68 -14.33 24.84
CA PRO A 305 -32.57 -15.38 25.83
C PRO A 305 -31.78 -16.57 25.30
N SER A 306 -30.86 -17.06 26.14
CA SER A 306 -30.13 -18.31 26.01
C SER A 306 -31.06 -19.43 25.56
N ASP A 307 -30.91 -19.87 24.31
CA ASP A 307 -31.22 -21.24 23.92
C ASP A 307 -30.00 -21.87 23.25
N THR A 308 -29.46 -22.86 23.96
CA THR A 308 -28.56 -23.96 23.59
C THR A 308 -28.11 -24.04 22.13
N PRO A 309 -26.80 -24.14 21.83
CA PRO A 309 -26.32 -24.28 20.46
C PRO A 309 -26.66 -25.67 19.89
N PRO A 310 -27.21 -25.79 18.67
CA PRO A 310 -27.03 -27.01 17.92
C PRO A 310 -25.59 -27.02 17.40
N LEU A 311 -24.82 -28.01 17.87
CA LEU A 311 -23.66 -28.51 17.15
C LEU A 311 -24.13 -28.92 15.75
N LEU A 312 -23.93 -28.06 14.76
CA LEU A 312 -24.05 -28.49 13.36
C LEU A 312 -22.75 -29.17 12.96
N MET A 313 -22.83 -30.49 13.07
CA MET A 313 -21.99 -31.46 12.40
C MET A 313 -21.75 -31.05 10.94
N MET A 314 -20.53 -31.30 10.48
CA MET A 314 -20.20 -31.50 9.08
C MET A 314 -21.19 -32.51 8.49
N SER A 315 -22.17 -32.04 7.73
CA SER A 315 -22.92 -32.91 6.84
C SER A 315 -22.10 -33.04 5.56
N HIS A 316 -21.44 -34.19 5.42
CA HIS A 316 -21.02 -34.72 4.13
C HIS A 316 -22.26 -34.80 3.23
N ASN A 317 -22.35 -33.88 2.25
CA ASN A 317 -22.99 -34.20 1.00
C ASN A 317 -21.87 -34.65 0.07
N ASP A 318 -21.67 -35.96 0.03
CA ASP A 318 -21.13 -36.61 -1.16
C ASP A 318 -22.18 -36.45 -2.26
N ASP A 319 -21.94 -35.51 -3.16
CA ASP A 319 -22.46 -35.52 -4.53
C ASP A 319 -21.41 -34.81 -5.42
N ASP A 320 -20.45 -35.65 -5.81
CA ASP A 320 -19.86 -35.76 -7.14
C ASP A 320 -20.20 -34.63 -8.14
N HIS A 321 -19.28 -33.68 -8.31
CA HIS A 321 -18.50 -33.53 -9.55
C HIS A 321 -17.47 -32.41 -9.39
N SER A 322 -16.22 -32.85 -9.26
CA SER A 322 -15.03 -32.05 -9.46
C SER A 322 -14.92 -31.63 -10.93
N GLU A 323 -15.33 -30.40 -11.25
CA GLU A 323 -14.90 -29.75 -12.48
C GLU A 323 -13.58 -29.02 -12.21
N GLU A 324 -12.48 -29.77 -12.31
CA GLU A 324 -11.25 -29.20 -12.83
C GLU A 324 -11.58 -28.63 -14.21
N GLU A 325 -11.77 -27.32 -14.30
CA GLU A 325 -11.88 -26.59 -15.57
C GLU A 325 -10.50 -26.58 -16.26
N ALA A 326 -10.08 -27.77 -16.71
CA ALA A 326 -9.15 -27.95 -17.81
C ALA A 326 -9.92 -27.58 -19.08
N GLU A 327 -9.82 -26.31 -19.50
CA GLU A 327 -10.42 -25.91 -20.77
C GLU A 327 -9.74 -26.63 -21.93
N PRO A 328 -10.51 -27.17 -22.89
CA PRO A 328 -9.96 -27.86 -24.04
C PRO A 328 -9.28 -26.84 -24.95
N GLU A 329 -8.07 -27.19 -25.42
CA GLU A 329 -7.46 -26.53 -26.58
C GLU A 329 -8.38 -26.75 -27.79
N ARG A 330 -9.24 -25.76 -28.07
CA ARG A 330 -9.97 -25.70 -29.34
C ARG A 330 -9.06 -25.09 -30.40
N GLU A 331 -8.98 -25.80 -31.52
CA GLU A 331 -8.17 -25.52 -32.69
C GLU A 331 -8.32 -24.09 -33.23
N ALA A 332 -7.21 -23.64 -33.81
CA ALA A 332 -6.98 -22.32 -34.36
C ALA A 332 -8.05 -21.88 -35.37
N GLY A 333 -8.64 -20.72 -35.10
CA GLY A 333 -9.52 -20.03 -36.04
C GLY A 333 -10.06 -18.74 -35.44
N GLN A 334 -9.38 -17.62 -35.76
CA GLN A 334 -9.67 -16.23 -35.39
C GLN A 334 -9.13 -15.80 -34.00
N SER A 335 -8.09 -14.96 -34.05
CA SER A 335 -7.50 -14.21 -32.94
C SER A 335 -8.53 -13.26 -32.31
N ALA A 336 -9.38 -13.79 -31.45
CA ALA A 336 -10.33 -13.00 -30.66
C ALA A 336 -9.76 -12.79 -29.25
N VAL A 337 -9.49 -11.53 -28.90
CA VAL A 337 -9.10 -11.12 -27.54
C VAL A 337 -10.16 -11.58 -26.55
N ARG A 338 -9.85 -12.56 -25.69
CA ARG A 338 -10.79 -13.08 -24.68
C ARG A 338 -10.88 -12.08 -23.53
N MET A 339 -12.07 -11.53 -23.30
CA MET A 339 -12.36 -10.73 -22.11
C MET A 339 -12.67 -11.64 -20.93
N LYS A 340 -11.97 -11.44 -19.80
CA LYS A 340 -12.21 -12.12 -18.54
C LYS A 340 -12.73 -11.14 -17.49
N LYS A 341 -13.52 -11.64 -16.53
CA LYS A 341 -13.94 -10.90 -15.34
C LYS A 341 -12.98 -11.21 -14.20
N SER A 342 -12.65 -10.21 -13.40
CA SER A 342 -11.90 -10.41 -12.15
C SER A 342 -12.84 -10.84 -11.02
N ARG A 343 -12.26 -11.42 -9.96
CA ARG A 343 -12.97 -11.73 -8.71
C ARG A 343 -12.49 -10.78 -7.62
N VAL A 344 -13.40 -10.21 -6.83
CA VAL A 344 -13.04 -9.34 -5.71
C VAL A 344 -12.85 -10.20 -4.46
N ILE A 345 -11.68 -10.09 -3.82
CA ILE A 345 -11.31 -10.89 -2.64
C ILE A 345 -10.64 -10.02 -1.57
N SER A 346 -10.48 -10.58 -0.37
CA SER A 346 -9.51 -10.11 0.61
C SER A 346 -8.31 -11.05 0.64
N TYR A 347 -7.12 -10.51 0.93
CA TYR A 347 -5.87 -11.27 0.96
C TYR A 347 -4.95 -10.74 2.06
N GLN A 348 -4.25 -11.63 2.76
CA GLN A 348 -3.21 -11.28 3.71
C GLN A 348 -1.95 -12.06 3.35
N GLY A 349 -0.80 -11.39 3.37
CA GLY A 349 0.48 -12.04 3.06
C GLY A 349 1.66 -11.12 3.28
N THR A 350 2.85 -11.58 2.90
CA THR A 350 4.10 -10.83 3.07
C THR A 350 4.69 -10.42 1.73
N VAL A 351 5.04 -9.15 1.56
CA VAL A 351 5.75 -8.64 0.40
C VAL A 351 7.13 -9.30 0.36
N THR A 352 7.41 -10.08 -0.68
CA THR A 352 8.68 -10.79 -0.83
C THR A 352 9.64 -10.11 -1.78
N GLU A 353 9.11 -9.35 -2.74
CA GLU A 353 9.91 -8.67 -3.76
C GLU A 353 9.26 -7.34 -4.17
N VAL A 354 10.09 -6.33 -4.41
CA VAL A 354 9.69 -5.06 -5.03
C VAL A 354 10.12 -5.14 -6.50
N VAL A 355 9.17 -5.35 -7.41
CA VAL A 355 9.46 -5.52 -8.85
C VAL A 355 9.73 -4.18 -9.51
N SER A 356 8.88 -3.19 -9.21
CA SER A 356 9.07 -1.81 -9.64
C SER A 356 8.24 -0.89 -8.75
N GLU A 357 8.93 -0.22 -7.84
CA GLU A 357 8.31 0.69 -6.87
C GLU A 357 7.55 1.83 -7.56
N GLY A 358 8.17 2.48 -8.54
CA GLY A 358 7.57 3.57 -9.32
C GLY A 358 6.40 3.14 -10.23
N ALA A 359 6.30 1.85 -10.57
CA ALA A 359 5.13 1.29 -11.24
C ALA A 359 4.12 0.66 -10.26
N GLY A 360 4.39 0.68 -8.95
CA GLY A 360 3.53 0.06 -7.95
C GLY A 360 3.40 -1.46 -8.12
N LEU A 361 4.48 -2.14 -8.55
CA LEU A 361 4.51 -3.58 -8.79
C LEU A 361 5.35 -4.30 -7.73
N TYR A 362 4.77 -5.33 -7.11
CA TYR A 362 5.37 -6.11 -6.03
C TYR A 362 5.04 -7.61 -6.19
N VAL A 363 5.72 -8.47 -5.45
CA VAL A 363 5.36 -9.88 -5.27
C VAL A 363 5.07 -10.14 -3.80
N ILE A 364 3.98 -10.85 -3.52
CA ILE A 364 3.56 -11.33 -2.21
C ILE A 364 3.73 -12.86 -2.17
N ASP A 365 4.23 -13.38 -1.05
CA ASP A 365 4.41 -14.81 -0.76
C ASP A 365 5.18 -15.59 -1.86
N ARG A 366 6.08 -14.91 -2.57
CA ARG A 366 6.90 -15.43 -3.69
C ARG A 366 6.11 -15.95 -4.90
N LYS A 367 4.78 -15.80 -4.91
CA LYS A 367 3.91 -16.45 -5.91
C LYS A 367 2.89 -15.52 -6.53
N VAL A 368 2.41 -14.54 -5.78
CA VAL A 368 1.28 -13.70 -6.19
C VAL A 368 1.80 -12.30 -6.49
N GLY A 369 1.58 -11.78 -7.70
CA GLY A 369 1.94 -10.41 -8.01
C GLY A 369 0.91 -9.41 -7.45
N LEU A 370 1.35 -8.21 -7.11
CA LEU A 370 0.53 -7.11 -6.61
C LEU A 370 0.75 -5.88 -7.48
N CYS A 371 -0.35 -5.23 -7.89
CA CYS A 371 -0.36 -3.99 -8.64
C CYS A 371 -1.17 -2.91 -7.92
N LEU A 372 -0.48 -1.84 -7.51
CA LEU A 372 -1.04 -0.68 -6.79
C LEU A 372 -1.32 0.54 -7.69
N ALA A 373 -1.01 0.44 -8.99
CA ALA A 373 -0.97 1.58 -9.91
C ALA A 373 -2.32 2.30 -10.15
N TYR A 374 -3.43 1.65 -9.81
CA TYR A 374 -4.79 2.20 -9.99
C TYR A 374 -5.26 3.04 -8.79
N GLN A 375 -4.43 3.18 -7.76
CA GLN A 375 -4.62 4.05 -6.61
C GLN A 375 -3.60 5.20 -6.63
N PRO A 376 -3.84 6.31 -5.89
CA PRO A 376 -2.78 7.27 -5.62
C PRO A 376 -1.58 6.59 -4.96
N THR A 377 -0.38 7.14 -5.17
CA THR A 377 0.83 6.63 -4.54
C THR A 377 0.65 6.59 -3.02
N PRO A 378 0.85 5.43 -2.37
CA PRO A 378 0.76 5.34 -0.92
C PRO A 378 1.82 6.22 -0.29
N ARG A 379 1.52 6.80 0.89
CA ARG A 379 2.46 7.68 1.60
C ARG A 379 3.75 6.96 1.97
N ARG A 380 3.59 5.75 2.51
CA ARG A 380 4.68 4.82 2.77
C ARG A 380 4.76 3.81 1.63
N LYS A 381 5.93 3.72 1.01
CA LYS A 381 6.25 2.68 0.05
C LYS A 381 6.38 1.32 0.74
N LEU A 382 5.97 0.26 0.05
CA LEU A 382 6.15 -1.11 0.55
C LEU A 382 7.58 -1.56 0.31
N ARG A 383 8.12 -2.32 1.26
CA ARG A 383 9.41 -3.00 1.12
C ARG A 383 9.28 -4.49 1.38
N ALA A 384 10.23 -5.25 0.85
CA ALA A 384 10.31 -6.69 1.11
C ALA A 384 10.37 -6.95 2.63
N GLY A 385 9.55 -7.89 3.10
CA GLY A 385 9.30 -8.23 4.49
C GLY A 385 8.07 -7.57 5.12
N ASP A 386 7.43 -6.59 4.45
CA ASP A 386 6.21 -5.99 4.98
C ASP A 386 5.06 -7.00 4.93
N SER A 387 4.34 -7.15 6.04
CA SER A 387 3.08 -7.90 6.06
C SER A 387 1.93 -6.96 5.73
N VAL A 388 1.08 -7.38 4.79
CA VAL A 388 0.00 -6.55 4.26
C VAL A 388 -1.34 -7.25 4.36
N GLU A 389 -2.38 -6.45 4.60
CA GLU A 389 -3.78 -6.81 4.55
C GLU A 389 -4.45 -6.01 3.43
N LEU A 390 -5.08 -6.74 2.52
CA LEU A 390 -5.73 -6.22 1.33
C LEU A 390 -7.21 -6.56 1.39
N HIS A 391 -8.07 -5.57 1.19
CA HIS A 391 -9.52 -5.80 1.06
C HIS A 391 -10.04 -5.22 -0.24
N HIS A 392 -11.12 -5.84 -0.75
CA HIS A 392 -11.76 -5.46 -2.01
C HIS A 392 -10.79 -5.39 -3.18
N VAL A 393 -9.79 -6.28 -3.24
CA VAL A 393 -8.81 -6.34 -4.33
C VAL A 393 -9.29 -7.26 -5.45
N HIS A 394 -8.94 -6.92 -6.69
CA HIS A 394 -9.24 -7.74 -7.84
C HIS A 394 -8.19 -8.82 -8.02
N PHE A 395 -8.61 -10.08 -7.95
CA PHE A 395 -7.84 -11.23 -8.39
C PHE A 395 -8.01 -11.44 -9.89
N LEU A 396 -6.89 -11.50 -10.60
CA LEU A 396 -6.79 -11.73 -12.03
C LEU A 396 -5.86 -12.92 -12.31
N TYR A 397 -6.32 -13.82 -13.17
CA TYR A 397 -5.54 -14.96 -13.63
C TYR A 397 -4.96 -14.70 -15.02
N ARG A 398 -3.63 -14.73 -15.12
CA ARG A 398 -2.78 -14.50 -16.29
C ARG A 398 -3.16 -13.23 -17.08
N PRO A 399 -3.15 -12.03 -16.46
CA PRO A 399 -3.44 -10.79 -17.18
C PRO A 399 -2.31 -10.39 -18.15
N CYS A 400 -1.08 -10.85 -17.91
CA CYS A 400 0.09 -10.63 -18.74
C CYS A 400 1.02 -11.85 -18.62
N PRO A 401 1.62 -12.36 -19.72
CA PRO A 401 2.51 -13.53 -19.69
C PRO A 401 3.81 -13.27 -18.91
N ASP A 402 4.26 -12.01 -18.84
CA ASP A 402 5.56 -11.64 -18.26
C ASP A 402 5.53 -11.40 -16.74
N PHE A 403 4.39 -11.67 -16.10
CA PHE A 403 4.17 -11.47 -14.66
C PHE A 403 3.63 -12.77 -14.02
N PRO A 404 3.63 -12.88 -12.68
CA PRO A 404 3.05 -14.04 -12.01
C PRO A 404 1.63 -14.35 -12.51
N PRO A 405 1.26 -15.64 -12.63
CA PRO A 405 -0.03 -16.04 -13.19
C PRO A 405 -1.21 -15.58 -12.32
N SER A 406 -0.98 -15.30 -11.04
CA SER A 406 -1.98 -14.74 -10.14
C SER A 406 -1.59 -13.31 -9.79
N MET A 407 -2.44 -12.35 -10.12
CA MET A 407 -2.23 -10.92 -9.85
C MET A 407 -3.36 -10.37 -8.99
N LEU A 408 -3.01 -9.68 -7.90
CA LEU A 408 -3.89 -8.85 -7.11
C LEU A 408 -3.74 -7.40 -7.57
N CYS A 409 -4.84 -6.74 -7.89
CA CYS A 409 -4.85 -5.36 -8.37
C CYS A 409 -5.82 -4.52 -7.52
N THR A 410 -5.35 -3.40 -7.00
CA THR A 410 -6.16 -2.50 -6.16
C THR A 410 -6.91 -1.47 -7.00
N CYS A 411 -8.20 -1.26 -6.78
CA CYS A 411 -8.99 -0.16 -7.35
C CYS A 411 -9.25 0.93 -6.28
N LEU A 412 -10.02 1.98 -6.56
CA LEU A 412 -10.35 3.00 -5.54
C LEU A 412 -11.25 2.47 -4.42
N ARG A 413 -11.86 1.29 -4.57
CA ARG A 413 -12.59 0.62 -3.50
C ARG A 413 -11.70 -0.23 -2.59
N SER A 414 -10.54 -0.63 -3.11
CA SER A 414 -9.61 -1.48 -2.37
C SER A 414 -8.96 -0.72 -1.23
N SER A 415 -8.70 -1.41 -0.12
CA SER A 415 -7.85 -0.90 0.94
C SER A 415 -6.58 -1.74 1.04
N LEU A 416 -5.49 -1.07 1.39
CA LEU A 416 -4.21 -1.68 1.69
C LEU A 416 -3.74 -1.17 3.05
N ARG A 417 -3.46 -2.09 3.96
CA ARG A 417 -2.90 -1.81 5.28
C ARG A 417 -1.64 -2.62 5.48
N VAL A 418 -0.63 -2.01 6.09
CA VAL A 418 0.54 -2.74 6.58
C VAL A 418 0.21 -3.24 7.99
N SER A 419 0.18 -4.55 8.17
CA SER A 419 -0.11 -5.21 9.45
C SER A 419 1.17 -5.48 10.27
N ALA A 420 2.33 -5.57 9.62
CA ALA A 420 3.63 -5.57 10.27
C ALA A 420 4.70 -4.96 9.35
N PHE A 421 5.56 -4.11 9.92
CA PHE A 421 6.67 -3.52 9.18
C PHE A 421 7.81 -4.52 8.98
N SER A 422 8.43 -4.47 7.81
CA SER A 422 9.65 -5.22 7.54
C SER A 422 10.77 -4.81 8.49
N ARG A 423 11.51 -5.82 8.96
CA ARG A 423 12.70 -5.65 9.81
C ARG A 423 13.97 -5.40 9.00
N ALA A 424 13.89 -5.57 7.67
CA ALA A 424 15.00 -5.37 6.76
C ALA A 424 15.11 -3.89 6.35
N ALA A 425 16.34 -3.39 6.31
CA ALA A 425 16.67 -2.14 5.65
C ALA A 425 16.49 -2.31 4.14
N SER A 426 16.06 -1.26 3.45
CA SER A 426 16.04 -1.25 1.98
C SER A 426 17.44 -0.87 1.50
N ASP A 427 18.31 -1.85 1.24
CA ASP A 427 19.72 -1.60 0.93
C ASP A 427 20.00 -1.29 -0.56
N THR A 428 18.96 -1.15 -1.38
CA THR A 428 19.14 -0.78 -2.80
C THR A 428 18.45 0.55 -3.08
N PRO A 429 19.18 1.67 -3.17
CA PRO A 429 18.75 2.73 -4.07
C PRO A 429 18.75 2.09 -5.45
N ASP A 430 17.59 1.69 -5.94
CA ASP A 430 17.50 1.11 -7.26
C ASP A 430 17.72 2.24 -8.27
N VAL A 431 19.00 2.56 -8.54
CA VAL A 431 19.46 3.57 -9.50
C VAL A 431 18.86 3.33 -10.89
N ARG A 432 18.31 2.12 -11.11
CA ARG A 432 17.70 1.64 -12.35
C ARG A 432 16.19 1.91 -12.43
N CYS A 433 15.52 2.36 -11.38
CA CYS A 433 14.10 2.68 -11.41
C CYS A 433 13.92 4.19 -11.18
N PRO A 434 13.43 4.96 -12.17
CA PRO A 434 13.07 6.34 -11.92
C PRO A 434 11.81 6.27 -11.07
N ASP A 435 11.89 6.76 -9.85
CA ASP A 435 10.79 6.87 -8.89
C ASP A 435 9.73 7.94 -9.31
N ASP A 436 9.64 8.24 -10.61
CA ASP A 436 8.88 9.38 -11.13
C ASP A 436 7.37 9.07 -11.24
N GLY A 437 6.96 7.79 -11.10
CA GLY A 437 5.55 7.42 -11.17
C GLY A 437 4.89 7.75 -12.53
N ALA A 438 5.68 7.91 -13.59
CA ALA A 438 5.21 8.34 -14.90
C ALA A 438 4.19 7.36 -15.51
N LEU A 439 4.45 6.04 -15.42
CA LEU A 439 3.54 5.02 -15.96
C LEU A 439 2.19 4.99 -15.21
N PRO A 440 2.12 4.97 -13.86
CA PRO A 440 0.86 5.15 -13.15
C PRO A 440 0.11 6.44 -13.51
N ARG A 441 0.81 7.57 -13.69
CA ARG A 441 0.16 8.83 -14.10
C ARG A 441 -0.51 8.70 -15.47
N LEU A 442 0.19 8.14 -16.45
CA LEU A 442 -0.35 7.90 -17.80
C LEU A 442 -1.51 6.89 -17.78
N LEU A 443 -1.39 5.84 -16.96
CA LEU A 443 -2.45 4.87 -16.70
C LEU A 443 -3.75 5.56 -16.26
N LEU A 444 -3.64 6.42 -15.26
CA LEU A 444 -4.79 7.12 -14.68
C LEU A 444 -5.37 8.17 -15.64
N GLU A 445 -4.51 8.90 -16.37
CA GLU A 445 -4.93 9.90 -17.35
C GLU A 445 -5.69 9.27 -18.53
N LYS A 446 -5.21 8.14 -19.06
CA LYS A 446 -5.78 7.46 -20.23
C LYS A 446 -6.78 6.36 -19.87
N ASN A 447 -6.97 6.08 -18.58
CA ASN A 447 -7.86 5.05 -18.06
C ASN A 447 -7.64 3.66 -18.68
N MET A 448 -6.37 3.22 -18.75
CA MET A 448 -6.01 1.97 -19.42
C MET A 448 -6.30 0.72 -18.59
N GLY A 449 -6.51 -0.40 -19.29
CA GLY A 449 -6.68 -1.71 -18.68
C GLY A 449 -5.35 -2.30 -18.15
N VAL A 450 -5.48 -3.26 -17.24
CA VAL A 450 -4.33 -3.81 -16.49
C VAL A 450 -3.38 -4.60 -17.35
N SER A 451 -3.90 -5.34 -18.34
CA SER A 451 -3.05 -6.10 -19.26
C SER A 451 -2.15 -5.19 -20.08
N GLN A 452 -2.68 -4.07 -20.58
CA GLN A 452 -1.90 -3.04 -21.29
C GLN A 452 -0.86 -2.40 -20.37
N TYR A 453 -1.26 -2.10 -19.14
CA TYR A 453 -0.38 -1.49 -18.15
C TYR A 453 0.80 -2.39 -17.79
N LEU A 454 0.54 -3.66 -17.47
CA LEU A 454 1.57 -4.64 -17.14
C LEU A 454 2.51 -4.83 -18.32
N TRP A 455 1.99 -4.97 -19.54
CA TRP A 455 2.84 -5.05 -20.73
C TRP A 455 3.75 -3.83 -20.91
N ALA A 456 3.21 -2.61 -20.72
CA ALA A 456 4.02 -1.39 -20.77
C ALA A 456 5.12 -1.38 -19.69
N CYS A 457 4.83 -1.86 -18.48
CA CYS A 457 5.82 -1.99 -17.41
C CYS A 457 6.92 -2.99 -17.76
N HIS A 458 6.55 -4.15 -18.30
CA HIS A 458 7.52 -5.15 -18.75
C HIS A 458 8.42 -4.58 -19.86
N LEU A 459 7.82 -3.99 -20.89
CA LEU A 459 8.55 -3.36 -21.99
C LEU A 459 9.48 -2.25 -21.48
N SER A 460 9.03 -1.45 -20.51
CA SER A 460 9.85 -0.42 -19.88
C SER A 460 11.10 -1.02 -19.22
N SER A 461 10.94 -2.12 -18.47
CA SER A 461 12.07 -2.84 -17.84
C SER A 461 13.07 -3.38 -18.87
N GLN A 462 12.58 -3.93 -19.99
CA GLN A 462 13.43 -4.47 -21.06
C GLN A 462 14.18 -3.36 -21.80
N LEU A 463 13.49 -2.30 -22.19
CA LEU A 463 14.09 -1.14 -22.85
C LEU A 463 15.11 -0.45 -21.95
N ALA A 464 14.86 -0.37 -20.63
CA ALA A 464 15.82 0.19 -19.68
C ALA A 464 17.12 -0.63 -19.67
N ARG A 465 17.03 -1.97 -19.67
CA ARG A 465 18.20 -2.85 -19.74
C ARG A 465 19.00 -2.71 -21.04
N SER A 466 18.33 -2.43 -22.15
CA SER A 466 18.99 -2.33 -23.46
C SER A 466 19.49 -0.92 -23.81
N LEU A 467 18.80 0.14 -23.37
CA LEU A 467 19.02 1.51 -23.85
C LEU A 467 19.59 2.46 -22.79
N VAL A 468 19.58 2.08 -21.50
CA VAL A 468 20.07 2.92 -20.40
C VAL A 468 21.36 2.35 -19.81
N PRO A 469 22.33 3.19 -19.43
CA PRO A 469 22.36 4.65 -19.56
C PRO A 469 22.87 5.17 -20.92
N GLY A 470 23.26 4.28 -21.83
CA GLY A 470 24.05 4.65 -23.02
C GLY A 470 23.33 5.43 -24.11
N VAL A 471 22.02 5.22 -24.30
CA VAL A 471 21.25 5.77 -25.44
C VAL A 471 20.15 6.72 -24.97
N LEU A 472 19.46 6.37 -23.89
CA LEU A 472 18.35 7.15 -23.35
C LEU A 472 18.52 7.40 -21.85
N LYS A 473 17.90 8.49 -21.38
CA LYS A 473 17.67 8.69 -19.95
C LYS A 473 16.58 7.73 -19.49
N GLN A 474 16.70 7.26 -18.25
CA GLN A 474 15.76 6.32 -17.64
C GLN A 474 14.28 6.80 -17.70
N GLN A 475 14.02 8.09 -17.52
CA GLN A 475 12.67 8.69 -17.62
C GLN A 475 12.05 8.56 -19.03
N CYS A 476 12.86 8.63 -20.09
CA CYS A 476 12.38 8.54 -21.46
C CYS A 476 11.85 7.15 -21.80
N VAL A 477 12.35 6.12 -21.12
CA VAL A 477 11.96 4.72 -21.36
C VAL A 477 10.50 4.47 -20.99
N CYS A 478 10.02 5.06 -19.89
CA CYS A 478 8.61 4.96 -19.48
C CYS A 478 7.69 5.52 -20.57
N VAL A 479 7.99 6.72 -21.07
CA VAL A 479 7.19 7.37 -22.12
C VAL A 479 7.24 6.59 -23.43
N LEU A 480 8.41 6.07 -23.82
CA LEU A 480 8.57 5.27 -25.02
C LEU A 480 7.76 3.96 -24.93
N SER A 481 7.86 3.24 -23.81
CA SER A 481 7.10 2.00 -23.60
C SER A 481 5.59 2.24 -23.67
N TRP A 482 5.12 3.38 -23.12
CA TRP A 482 3.72 3.79 -23.22
C TRP A 482 3.30 4.08 -24.67
N LYS A 483 4.13 4.81 -25.43
CA LYS A 483 3.84 5.15 -26.82
C LYS A 483 3.77 3.91 -27.71
N LEU A 484 4.67 2.96 -27.51
CA LEU A 484 4.63 1.67 -28.20
C LEU A 484 3.36 0.89 -27.84
N MET A 485 2.95 0.91 -26.57
CA MET A 485 1.70 0.30 -26.12
C MET A 485 0.49 0.93 -26.82
N GLU A 486 0.41 2.26 -26.89
CA GLU A 486 -0.67 2.97 -27.60
C GLU A 486 -0.72 2.62 -29.10
N CYS A 487 0.43 2.40 -29.74
CA CYS A 487 0.49 1.97 -31.14
C CYS A 487 -0.11 0.58 -31.35
N VAL A 488 0.16 -0.35 -30.44
CA VAL A 488 -0.33 -1.73 -30.50
C VAL A 488 -1.82 -1.80 -30.10
N TRP A 489 -2.21 -1.09 -29.03
CA TRP A 489 -3.57 -1.04 -28.52
C TRP A 489 -4.23 0.31 -28.82
N ARG A 490 -4.91 0.41 -29.97
CA ARG A 490 -5.68 1.60 -30.39
C ARG A 490 -7.01 1.82 -29.63
N ARG A 491 -7.06 1.52 -28.33
CA ARG A 491 -8.28 1.64 -27.51
C ARG A 491 -8.00 2.42 -26.23
N GLY A 492 -8.46 3.67 -26.18
CA GLY A 492 -8.70 4.36 -24.92
C GLY A 492 -10.05 3.96 -24.33
N ARG A 493 -10.17 3.92 -23.01
CA ARG A 493 -11.48 3.85 -22.35
C ARG A 493 -12.04 5.26 -22.14
N GLY A 494 -13.33 5.36 -21.89
CA GLY A 494 -13.96 6.61 -21.45
C GLY A 494 -13.36 7.10 -20.12
N ARG A 495 -13.79 8.27 -19.66
CA ARG A 495 -13.34 8.84 -18.39
C ARG A 495 -13.64 7.90 -17.22
N ARG A 496 -12.69 7.77 -16.29
CA ARG A 496 -12.85 7.01 -15.05
C ARG A 496 -13.88 7.70 -14.15
N ASP A 497 -14.93 6.98 -13.75
CA ASP A 497 -15.90 7.45 -12.77
C ASP A 497 -15.50 7.00 -11.37
N ILE A 498 -14.83 7.90 -10.64
CA ILE A 498 -14.27 7.60 -9.32
C ILE A 498 -15.35 7.32 -8.27
N TYR A 499 -16.55 7.89 -8.40
CA TYR A 499 -17.59 7.72 -7.38
C TYR A 499 -18.28 6.37 -7.53
N SER A 500 -18.65 6.00 -8.76
CA SER A 500 -19.19 4.67 -9.04
C SER A 500 -18.17 3.57 -8.72
N GLU A 501 -16.87 3.87 -8.84
CA GLU A 501 -15.80 2.96 -8.43
C GLU A 501 -15.69 2.82 -6.90
N MET A 502 -15.79 3.91 -6.14
CA MET A 502 -15.67 3.88 -4.67
C MET A 502 -16.94 3.38 -3.95
N LEU A 503 -18.13 3.75 -4.46
CA LEU A 503 -19.37 3.74 -3.68
C LEU A 503 -20.41 2.72 -4.13
N ASP A 504 -20.41 2.28 -5.39
CA ASP A 504 -21.43 1.34 -5.87
C ASP A 504 -21.15 -0.10 -5.41
N GLU A 505 -22.20 -0.90 -5.30
CA GLU A 505 -22.12 -2.36 -5.04
C GLU A 505 -23.03 -3.09 -6.05
N PRO A 506 -22.48 -3.93 -6.96
CA PRO A 506 -21.05 -4.08 -7.25
C PRO A 506 -20.47 -2.83 -7.93
N HIS A 507 -19.26 -2.44 -7.55
CA HIS A 507 -18.58 -1.30 -8.15
C HIS A 507 -18.08 -1.59 -9.59
N THR A 508 -17.98 -0.53 -10.40
CA THR A 508 -17.43 -0.61 -11.76
C THR A 508 -16.09 0.09 -11.84
N CYS A 509 -15.05 -0.60 -12.29
CA CYS A 509 -13.69 -0.06 -12.38
C CYS A 509 -12.93 -0.64 -13.59
N PRO A 510 -11.74 -0.10 -13.92
CA PRO A 510 -10.90 -0.62 -15.02
C PRO A 510 -10.45 -2.08 -14.82
N LEU A 511 -10.52 -2.59 -13.58
CA LEU A 511 -10.09 -3.94 -13.20
C LEU A 511 -11.22 -4.97 -13.22
N THR A 512 -12.50 -4.56 -13.29
CA THR A 512 -13.65 -5.49 -13.32
C THR A 512 -13.57 -6.46 -14.50
N GLN A 513 -13.05 -6.00 -15.64
CA GLN A 513 -12.86 -6.80 -16.84
C GLN A 513 -11.52 -6.50 -17.50
N TYR A 514 -10.81 -7.55 -17.88
CA TYR A 514 -9.49 -7.47 -18.49
C TYR A 514 -9.37 -8.37 -19.72
N SER A 515 -8.55 -7.95 -20.68
CA SER A 515 -8.27 -8.71 -21.89
C SER A 515 -7.12 -9.69 -21.64
N VAL A 516 -7.27 -10.94 -22.04
CA VAL A 516 -6.16 -11.88 -22.16
C VAL A 516 -5.91 -12.06 -23.65
N ASP A 517 -4.88 -11.39 -24.14
CA ASP A 517 -4.39 -11.57 -25.50
C ASP A 517 -3.22 -12.57 -25.45
N ARG A 518 -3.28 -13.62 -26.28
CA ARG A 518 -2.19 -14.59 -26.40
C ARG A 518 -1.15 -14.12 -27.42
N ALA A 519 -1.50 -13.20 -28.32
CA ALA A 519 -0.63 -12.68 -29.37
C ALA A 519 0.00 -11.33 -28.97
N VAL A 520 0.42 -11.23 -27.71
CA VAL A 520 1.10 -10.03 -27.21
C VAL A 520 2.49 -9.96 -27.84
N HIS A 521 2.78 -8.85 -28.52
CA HIS A 521 4.08 -8.63 -29.14
C HIS A 521 5.18 -8.66 -28.07
N GLN A 522 6.16 -9.54 -28.24
CA GLN A 522 7.31 -9.64 -27.36
C GLN A 522 8.42 -8.73 -27.84
N TYR A 523 9.13 -8.12 -26.89
CA TYR A 523 10.35 -7.39 -27.19
C TYR A 523 11.53 -8.36 -27.22
N ILE A 524 12.22 -8.42 -28.36
CA ILE A 524 13.48 -9.18 -28.51
C ILE A 524 14.65 -8.20 -28.65
N SER A 525 15.73 -8.45 -27.91
CA SER A 525 16.98 -7.69 -28.06
C SER A 525 17.67 -8.06 -29.37
N VAL A 526 18.51 -7.18 -29.93
CA VAL A 526 19.28 -7.48 -31.16
C VAL A 526 20.20 -8.68 -30.98
N SER A 527 20.81 -8.82 -29.79
CA SER A 527 21.64 -9.99 -29.46
C SER A 527 20.81 -11.27 -29.38
N GLY A 528 19.64 -11.22 -28.74
CA GLY A 528 18.73 -12.38 -28.67
C GLY A 528 18.22 -12.77 -30.06
N LEU A 529 17.85 -11.78 -30.89
CA LEU A 529 17.42 -12.04 -32.27
C LEU A 529 18.54 -12.70 -33.08
N ARG A 530 19.78 -12.21 -32.97
CA ARG A 530 20.94 -12.80 -33.63
C ARG A 530 21.15 -14.26 -33.19
N GLU A 531 21.10 -14.53 -31.89
CA GLU A 531 21.28 -15.88 -31.35
C GLU A 531 20.17 -16.84 -31.81
N CYS A 532 18.90 -16.39 -31.77
CA CYS A 532 17.77 -17.17 -32.30
C CYS A 532 17.95 -17.46 -33.79
N LEU A 533 18.27 -16.43 -34.60
CA LEU A 533 18.48 -16.59 -36.05
C LEU A 533 19.65 -17.54 -36.36
N GLU A 534 20.77 -17.42 -35.66
CA GLU A 534 21.92 -18.32 -35.82
C GLU A 534 21.52 -19.76 -35.47
N THR A 535 20.83 -19.96 -34.34
CA THR A 535 20.43 -21.30 -33.87
C THR A 535 19.40 -21.95 -34.80
N GLU A 536 18.38 -21.21 -35.23
CA GLU A 536 17.37 -21.71 -36.18
C GLU A 536 17.99 -22.01 -37.55
N CYS A 537 18.90 -21.16 -38.04
CA CYS A 537 19.57 -21.42 -39.32
C CYS A 537 20.39 -22.72 -39.25
N TRP A 538 21.19 -22.92 -38.20
CA TRP A 538 22.01 -24.14 -38.08
C TRP A 538 21.19 -25.40 -37.83
N SER A 539 20.10 -25.31 -37.06
CA SER A 539 19.24 -26.47 -36.76
C SER A 539 18.38 -26.89 -37.96
N SER A 540 18.06 -25.96 -38.86
CA SER A 540 17.24 -26.23 -40.05
C SER A 540 18.02 -26.56 -41.31
N VAL A 541 19.33 -26.29 -41.34
CA VAL A 541 20.17 -26.60 -42.50
C VAL A 541 20.35 -28.11 -42.61
N SER A 542 19.84 -28.67 -43.70
CA SER A 542 20.17 -30.02 -44.16
C SER A 542 21.16 -29.92 -45.32
N LEU A 543 22.39 -30.37 -45.12
CA LEU A 543 23.42 -30.32 -46.17
C LEU A 543 23.00 -31.12 -47.41
N SER A 544 22.21 -32.18 -47.25
CA SER A 544 21.72 -33.00 -48.36
C SER A 544 20.66 -32.28 -49.19
N SER A 545 19.85 -31.39 -48.60
CA SER A 545 18.85 -30.60 -49.36
C SER A 545 19.46 -29.43 -50.12
N LEU A 546 20.69 -29.03 -49.78
CA LEU A 546 21.44 -27.98 -50.47
C LEU A 546 22.22 -28.50 -51.68
N LEU A 547 22.37 -29.82 -51.82
CA LEU A 547 23.02 -30.43 -52.97
C LEU A 547 22.01 -30.69 -54.09
N PRO A 548 22.42 -30.56 -55.37
CA PRO A 548 21.56 -30.90 -56.49
C PRO A 548 21.24 -32.40 -56.51
N PRO A 549 20.11 -32.82 -57.12
CA PRO A 549 19.65 -34.22 -57.12
C PRO A 549 20.65 -35.22 -57.75
N ASP A 550 21.59 -34.75 -58.58
CA ASP A 550 22.69 -35.54 -59.16
C ASP A 550 23.91 -35.69 -58.20
N GLY A 551 23.71 -35.50 -56.90
CA GLY A 551 24.72 -35.50 -55.84
C GLY A 551 25.74 -36.65 -55.83
N PRO A 552 25.42 -37.91 -56.22
CA PRO A 552 26.39 -39.02 -56.21
C PRO A 552 27.56 -38.86 -57.20
N GLY A 553 27.43 -37.99 -58.22
CA GLY A 553 28.45 -37.79 -59.26
C GLY A 553 29.40 -36.61 -59.02
N LEU A 554 29.20 -35.82 -57.96
CA LEU A 554 29.97 -34.60 -57.72
C LEU A 554 31.33 -34.91 -57.09
N SER A 555 32.37 -34.24 -57.59
CA SER A 555 33.69 -34.28 -56.95
C SER A 555 33.70 -33.49 -55.65
N ARG A 556 34.68 -33.76 -54.77
CA ARG A 556 34.83 -33.07 -53.49
C ARG A 556 34.91 -31.54 -53.63
N SER A 557 35.57 -31.04 -54.67
CA SER A 557 35.65 -29.60 -54.92
C SER A 557 34.28 -29.03 -55.30
N GLN A 558 33.49 -29.73 -56.11
CA GLN A 558 32.14 -29.29 -56.50
C GLN A 558 31.17 -29.30 -55.32
N ILE A 559 31.24 -30.32 -54.45
CA ILE A 559 30.45 -30.39 -53.21
C ILE A 559 30.79 -29.22 -52.28
N ASN A 560 32.08 -28.99 -52.02
CA ASN A 560 32.51 -27.91 -51.13
C ASN A 560 32.15 -26.53 -51.69
N THR A 561 32.23 -26.32 -53.01
CA THR A 561 31.80 -25.07 -53.64
C THR A 561 30.29 -24.88 -53.49
N ALA A 562 29.48 -25.92 -53.72
CA ALA A 562 28.03 -25.85 -53.58
C ALA A 562 27.57 -25.55 -52.14
N LEU A 563 28.31 -26.05 -51.14
CA LEU A 563 28.02 -25.83 -49.71
C LEU A 563 28.73 -24.61 -49.10
N SER A 564 29.52 -23.86 -49.87
CA SER A 564 30.34 -22.75 -49.35
C SER A 564 29.52 -21.53 -48.93
N TRP A 565 28.31 -21.35 -49.46
CA TRP A 565 27.42 -20.26 -49.11
C TRP A 565 25.96 -20.66 -49.33
N SER A 566 25.12 -20.38 -48.33
CA SER A 566 23.67 -20.49 -48.41
C SER A 566 23.03 -19.38 -47.59
N CYS A 567 21.81 -18.96 -47.96
CA CYS A 567 21.06 -17.95 -47.24
C CYS A 567 19.66 -18.47 -46.95
N ARG A 568 19.12 -18.15 -45.76
CA ARG A 568 17.72 -18.35 -45.40
C ARG A 568 17.13 -17.02 -44.95
N THR A 569 15.91 -16.75 -45.37
CA THR A 569 15.14 -15.59 -44.92
C THR A 569 14.02 -16.08 -44.03
N LEU A 570 13.90 -15.50 -42.84
CA LEU A 570 12.86 -15.81 -41.86
C LEU A 570 11.94 -14.59 -41.73
N THR A 571 10.63 -14.80 -41.63
CA THR A 571 9.66 -13.71 -41.51
C THR A 571 8.89 -13.84 -40.21
N SER A 572 8.80 -12.77 -39.46
CA SER A 572 8.09 -12.73 -38.17
C SER A 572 6.56 -12.59 -38.31
N ASP A 573 5.97 -12.99 -39.44
CA ASP A 573 4.53 -12.83 -39.69
C ASP A 573 3.76 -14.02 -39.07
N PRO A 574 2.87 -13.81 -38.09
CA PRO A 574 2.16 -14.89 -37.41
C PRO A 574 1.20 -15.71 -38.31
N GLN A 575 1.01 -15.33 -39.57
CA GLN A 575 0.22 -16.10 -40.55
C GLN A 575 1.06 -16.95 -41.54
N ALA A 576 2.38 -16.78 -41.58
CA ALA A 576 3.27 -17.60 -42.39
C ALA A 576 4.00 -18.60 -41.49
N GLY A 577 3.92 -19.90 -41.82
CA GLY A 577 4.43 -21.01 -40.98
C GLY A 577 5.95 -21.07 -40.75
N ASP A 578 6.69 -20.02 -41.09
CA ASP A 578 8.12 -19.82 -40.80
C ASP A 578 8.30 -18.71 -39.75
N SER A 579 7.55 -18.80 -38.65
CA SER A 579 7.61 -17.83 -37.57
C SER A 579 8.77 -18.12 -36.60
N LEU A 580 9.58 -17.10 -36.31
CA LEU A 580 10.42 -17.05 -35.12
C LEU A 580 9.53 -17.19 -33.87
N SER A 581 9.74 -18.23 -33.07
CA SER A 581 8.96 -18.51 -31.86
C SER A 581 9.29 -17.58 -30.71
#